data_AF-A0AAD6VCI2-F1
#
_entry.id   AF-A0AAD6VCI2-F1
#
_cell.length_a   1.000
_cell.length_b   1.000
_cell.length_c   1.000
_cell.angle_alpha   90.00
_cell.angle_beta   90.00
_cell.angle_gamma   90.00
#
_symmetry.space_group_name_H-M   'P 1'
#
loop_
_entity.id
_entity.type
_entity.pdbx_description
1 polymer ?
#
loop_
_entity_poly.entity_id
_entity_poly.type
_entity_poly.pdbx_seq_one_letter_code
_entity_poly.pdbx_strand_id
1 'polypeptide(L)'
;MSWYQHQKRDINEDLDHILMRCESPGRELIWAAARTLWLERATVWPELSLGTILGCGLAEFRDGNGKVDQGARRLYRILISESAYLIWRLRNERVIEGPPKVWIEEIENKFRFVIKQRLQIDRVLANRPRKGKCPALPSKLVLETWSKILDHGQSLPADWLREPRVLVGTRAFPPRTPYRQDNSQGIG
;
A
#
# COMPACT_ATOMS: atom_id res chain seq x y z
N MET A 1 -8.78 -13.62 -25.75
CA MET A 1 -9.06 -12.44 -26.60
C MET A 1 -8.01 -11.39 -26.31
N SER A 2 -7.42 -10.88 -27.38
CA SER A 2 -6.16 -10.15 -27.44
C SER A 2 -6.22 -8.81 -26.67
N TRP A 3 -5.39 -8.67 -25.63
CA TRP A 3 -5.13 -7.38 -24.94
C TRP A 3 -4.14 -6.48 -25.72
N TYR A 4 -3.80 -6.87 -26.94
CA TYR A 4 -2.98 -6.05 -27.83
C TYR A 4 -3.89 -5.06 -28.56
N GLN A 5 -3.55 -3.77 -28.45
CA GLN A 5 -4.07 -2.63 -29.22
C GLN A 5 -5.24 -1.85 -28.59
N HIS A 6 -4.92 -1.02 -27.59
CA HIS A 6 -4.89 0.44 -27.75
C HIS A 6 -4.50 1.08 -26.41
N GLN A 7 -3.22 1.02 -26.02
CA GLN A 7 -2.74 1.85 -24.92
C GLN A 7 -2.55 3.27 -25.47
N LYS A 8 -3.63 4.05 -25.44
CA LYS A 8 -3.68 5.45 -25.87
C LYS A 8 -2.57 6.20 -25.14
N ARG A 9 -1.71 6.91 -25.90
CA ARG A 9 -0.70 7.79 -25.30
C ARG A 9 -1.48 8.89 -24.58
N ASP A 10 -1.49 8.80 -23.26
CA ASP A 10 -2.17 9.75 -22.41
C ASP A 10 -1.47 11.10 -22.52
N ILE A 11 -2.23 12.15 -22.87
CA ILE A 11 -1.66 13.50 -23.12
C ILE A 11 -1.71 14.39 -21.87
N ASN A 12 -2.55 14.01 -20.89
CA ASN A 12 -2.67 14.74 -19.64
C ASN A 12 -1.70 14.15 -18.61
N GLU A 13 -0.85 15.02 -18.07
CA GLU A 13 0.25 14.64 -17.18
C GLU A 13 0.19 15.36 -15.84
N ASP A 14 -0.99 15.87 -15.48
CA ASP A 14 -1.21 16.39 -14.15
C ASP A 14 -1.29 15.27 -13.11
N LEU A 15 -1.03 15.64 -11.86
CA LEU A 15 -0.90 14.68 -10.76
C LEU A 15 -2.24 14.02 -10.41
N ASP A 16 -3.37 14.74 -10.55
CA ASP A 16 -4.70 14.15 -10.33
C ASP A 16 -4.96 13.05 -11.37
N HIS A 17 -4.66 13.35 -12.62
CA HIS A 17 -4.81 12.41 -13.71
C HIS A 17 -3.94 11.16 -13.51
N ILE A 18 -2.63 11.32 -13.27
CA ILE A 18 -1.71 10.19 -13.09
C ILE A 18 -2.16 9.28 -11.94
N LEU A 19 -2.57 9.87 -10.81
CA LEU A 19 -2.88 9.11 -9.60
C LEU A 19 -4.31 8.56 -9.57
N MET A 20 -5.28 9.25 -10.19
CA MET A 20 -6.70 8.96 -10.01
C MET A 20 -7.45 8.59 -11.29
N ARG A 21 -7.02 9.05 -12.48
CA ARG A 21 -7.82 8.93 -13.71
C ARG A 21 -7.14 8.16 -14.83
N CYS A 22 -5.82 8.03 -14.81
CA CYS A 22 -5.06 7.39 -15.88
C CYS A 22 -5.50 5.92 -16.07
N GLU A 23 -5.78 5.54 -17.33
CA GLU A 23 -6.25 4.20 -17.73
C GLU A 23 -5.15 3.13 -17.68
N SER A 24 -3.99 3.44 -17.08
CA SER A 24 -2.93 2.44 -16.94
C SER A 24 -3.35 1.33 -15.95
N PRO A 25 -3.15 0.05 -16.28
CA PRO A 25 -3.55 -1.05 -15.40
C PRO A 25 -2.85 -1.01 -14.03
N GLY A 26 -1.63 -0.45 -13.97
CA GLY A 26 -0.88 -0.36 -12.72
C GLY A 26 -1.51 0.53 -11.67
N ARG A 27 -2.20 1.62 -12.07
CA ARG A 27 -2.89 2.51 -11.14
C ARG A 27 -3.96 1.77 -10.34
N GLU A 28 -4.85 1.09 -11.05
CA GLU A 28 -5.96 0.36 -10.42
C GLU A 28 -5.49 -0.80 -9.58
N LEU A 29 -4.51 -1.58 -10.06
CA LEU A 29 -3.96 -2.71 -9.32
C LEU A 29 -3.31 -2.28 -8.01
N ILE A 30 -2.56 -1.18 -8.02
CA ILE A 30 -1.91 -0.66 -6.81
C ILE A 30 -2.95 -0.16 -5.81
N TRP A 31 -3.95 0.62 -6.26
CA TRP A 31 -5.00 1.08 -5.35
C TRP A 31 -5.84 -0.06 -4.79
N ALA A 32 -6.13 -1.08 -5.60
CA ALA A 32 -6.81 -2.29 -5.15
C ALA A 32 -5.98 -3.02 -4.09
N ALA A 33 -4.67 -3.21 -4.32
CA ALA A 33 -3.78 -3.86 -3.36
C ALA A 33 -3.65 -3.07 -2.04
N ALA A 34 -3.57 -1.75 -2.12
CA ALA A 34 -3.56 -0.87 -0.95
C ALA A 34 -4.87 -0.94 -0.16
N ARG A 35 -6.01 -0.95 -0.87
CA ARG A 35 -7.34 -1.14 -0.26
C ARG A 35 -7.43 -2.47 0.45
N THR A 36 -7.02 -3.56 -0.17
CA THR A 36 -7.03 -4.90 0.44
C THR A 36 -6.22 -4.92 1.74
N LEU A 37 -4.99 -4.40 1.73
CA LEU A 37 -4.17 -4.32 2.96
C LEU A 37 -4.79 -3.47 4.05
N TRP A 38 -5.44 -2.36 3.70
CA TRP A 38 -6.12 -1.51 4.67
C TRP A 38 -7.30 -2.22 5.33
N LEU A 39 -8.04 -3.01 4.54
CA LEU A 39 -9.22 -3.72 5.03
C LEU A 39 -8.90 -4.87 5.99
N GLU A 40 -7.66 -5.40 5.98
CA GLU A 40 -7.17 -6.31 7.03
C GLU A 40 -7.13 -5.64 8.43
N ARG A 41 -7.04 -4.31 8.46
CA ARG A 41 -6.97 -3.53 9.71
C ARG A 41 -8.30 -2.88 10.10
N ALA A 42 -8.99 -2.30 9.12
CA ALA A 42 -10.11 -1.39 9.31
C ALA A 42 -11.28 -1.77 8.42
N THR A 43 -12.49 -1.40 8.80
CA THR A 43 -13.71 -1.84 8.09
C THR A 43 -14.05 -1.00 6.87
N VAL A 44 -13.57 0.24 6.81
CA VAL A 44 -13.94 1.20 5.76
C VAL A 44 -12.69 1.72 5.06
N TRP A 45 -12.68 1.59 3.74
CA TRP A 45 -11.69 2.24 2.88
C TRP A 45 -12.05 3.72 2.71
N PRO A 46 -11.15 4.66 3.08
CA PRO A 46 -11.40 6.08 2.87
C PRO A 46 -11.52 6.40 1.38
N GLU A 47 -12.44 7.30 1.05
CA GLU A 47 -12.50 7.85 -0.31
C GLU A 47 -11.18 8.54 -0.66
N LEU A 48 -10.69 8.29 -1.88
CA LEU A 48 -9.47 8.91 -2.38
C LEU A 48 -9.79 10.06 -3.31
N SER A 49 -9.11 11.18 -3.07
CA SER A 49 -9.00 12.33 -3.96
C SER A 49 -7.54 12.79 -3.99
N LEU A 50 -7.17 13.65 -4.93
CA LEU A 50 -5.85 14.27 -4.90
C LEU A 50 -5.58 14.95 -3.55
N GLY A 51 -6.59 15.62 -2.97
CA GLY A 51 -6.49 16.27 -1.66
C GLY A 51 -6.17 15.29 -0.52
N THR A 52 -6.84 14.14 -0.47
CA THR A 52 -6.57 13.13 0.57
C THR A 52 -5.22 12.44 0.37
N ILE A 53 -4.75 12.30 -0.88
CA ILE A 53 -3.43 11.73 -1.17
C ILE A 53 -2.32 12.69 -0.71
N LEU A 54 -2.39 13.95 -1.11
CA LEU A 54 -1.42 14.98 -0.70
C LEU A 54 -1.49 15.24 0.81
N GLY A 55 -2.69 15.20 1.38
CA GLY A 55 -2.96 15.36 2.81
C GLY A 55 -2.86 14.08 3.63
N CYS A 56 -2.38 12.95 3.09
CA CYS A 56 -2.49 11.65 3.77
C CYS A 56 -1.79 11.60 5.15
N GLY A 57 -0.79 12.46 5.39
CA GLY A 57 -0.12 12.59 6.68
C GLY A 57 -0.96 13.27 7.78
N LEU A 58 -2.03 13.97 7.38
CA LEU A 58 -2.97 14.68 8.25
C LEU A 58 -4.23 13.87 8.55
N ALA A 59 -4.42 12.72 7.89
CA ALA A 59 -5.58 11.87 8.12
C ALA A 59 -5.63 11.39 9.59
N GLU A 60 -6.80 11.47 10.20
CA GLU A 60 -7.06 11.00 11.56
C GLU A 60 -8.02 9.83 11.57
N PHE A 61 -7.66 8.81 12.34
CA PHE A 61 -8.48 7.63 12.57
C PHE A 61 -8.67 7.47 14.06
N ARG A 62 -9.86 7.05 14.47
CA ARG A 62 -10.19 6.83 15.88
C ARG A 62 -10.44 5.36 16.15
N ASP A 63 -10.03 4.91 17.33
CA ASP A 63 -10.35 3.58 17.84
C ASP A 63 -11.80 3.52 18.36
N GLY A 64 -12.23 2.34 18.81
CA GLY A 64 -13.57 2.14 19.38
C GLY A 64 -13.86 2.96 20.65
N ASN A 65 -12.82 3.54 21.27
CA ASN A 65 -12.95 4.41 22.45
C ASN A 65 -12.87 5.90 22.08
N GLY A 66 -12.86 6.24 20.78
CA GLY A 66 -12.77 7.60 20.28
C GLY A 66 -11.38 8.23 20.39
N LYS A 67 -10.33 7.49 20.78
CA LYS A 67 -8.94 7.96 20.84
C LYS A 67 -8.28 7.84 19.47
N VAL A 68 -7.27 8.66 19.21
CA VAL A 68 -6.52 8.60 17.94
C VAL A 68 -5.77 7.27 17.82
N ASP A 69 -6.08 6.50 16.77
CA ASP A 69 -5.35 5.28 16.40
C ASP A 69 -4.10 5.65 15.61
N GLN A 70 -2.97 5.76 16.34
CA GLN A 70 -1.67 6.11 15.77
C GLN A 70 -1.17 5.07 14.76
N GLY A 71 -1.46 3.79 14.99
CA GLY A 71 -1.11 2.71 14.08
C GLY A 71 -1.87 2.77 12.76
N ALA A 72 -3.18 3.03 12.81
CA ALA A 72 -4.02 3.20 11.62
C ALA A 72 -3.60 4.44 10.83
N ARG A 73 -3.45 5.59 11.51
CA ARG A 73 -2.97 6.83 10.88
C ARG A 73 -1.64 6.62 10.17
N ARG A 74 -0.70 5.94 10.83
CA ARG A 74 0.62 5.69 10.25
C ARG A 74 0.57 4.71 9.08
N LEU A 75 -0.20 3.63 9.20
CA LEU A 75 -0.40 2.66 8.11
C LEU A 75 -1.03 3.33 6.89
N TYR A 76 -2.10 4.11 7.08
CA TYR A 76 -2.76 4.85 6.02
C TYR A 76 -1.76 5.74 5.28
N ARG A 77 -1.00 6.56 6.01
CA ARG A 77 0.02 7.42 5.41
C ARG A 77 1.01 6.63 4.56
N ILE A 78 1.51 5.50 5.06
CA ILE A 78 2.45 4.63 4.31
C ILE A 78 1.78 4.08 3.05
N LEU A 79 0.61 3.46 3.17
CA LEU A 79 -0.08 2.85 2.04
C LEU A 79 -0.37 3.88 0.95
N ILE A 80 -0.90 5.05 1.32
CA ILE A 80 -1.25 6.08 0.34
C ILE A 80 -0.01 6.70 -0.31
N SER A 81 1.02 7.04 0.48
CA SER A 81 2.23 7.66 -0.08
C SER A 81 3.02 6.71 -0.97
N GLU A 82 3.19 5.44 -0.55
CA GLU A 82 3.90 4.44 -1.35
C GLU A 82 3.14 4.09 -2.62
N SER A 83 1.81 3.98 -2.53
CA SER A 83 0.97 3.71 -3.70
C SER A 83 1.08 4.84 -4.73
N ALA A 84 0.90 6.09 -4.29
CA ALA A 84 0.99 7.24 -5.18
C ALA A 84 2.37 7.34 -5.84
N TYR A 85 3.45 7.16 -5.07
CA TYR A 85 4.80 7.18 -5.61
C TYR A 85 5.05 6.03 -6.60
N LEU A 86 4.59 4.80 -6.29
CA LEU A 86 4.77 3.67 -7.17
C LEU A 86 3.99 3.83 -8.49
N ILE A 87 2.77 4.37 -8.43
CA ILE A 87 1.96 4.68 -9.62
C ILE A 87 2.70 5.69 -10.51
N TRP A 88 3.16 6.79 -9.91
CA TRP A 88 3.93 7.81 -10.62
C TRP A 88 5.21 7.23 -11.24
N ARG A 89 5.94 6.39 -10.49
CA ARG A 89 7.15 5.73 -10.96
C ARG A 89 6.88 4.79 -12.13
N LEU A 90 5.85 3.94 -12.06
CA LEU A 90 5.47 3.05 -13.15
C LEU A 90 5.07 3.82 -14.42
N ARG A 91 4.39 4.96 -14.26
CA ARG A 91 4.08 5.86 -15.38
C ARG A 91 5.37 6.41 -16.01
N ASN A 92 6.34 6.83 -15.20
CA ASN A 92 7.61 7.34 -15.72
C ASN A 92 8.44 6.27 -16.41
N GLU A 93 8.55 5.07 -15.83
CA GLU A 93 9.20 3.91 -16.47
C GLU A 93 8.57 3.68 -17.87
N ARG A 94 7.23 3.66 -17.95
CA ARG A 94 6.50 3.54 -19.23
C ARG A 94 6.82 4.66 -20.24
N VAL A 95 6.95 5.90 -19.79
CA VAL A 95 7.15 7.05 -20.67
C VAL A 95 8.60 7.16 -21.15
N ILE A 96 9.57 6.81 -20.32
CA ILE A 96 11.00 6.91 -20.62
C ILE A 96 11.49 5.67 -21.38
N GLU A 97 11.15 4.47 -20.90
CA GLU A 97 11.65 3.20 -21.43
C GLU A 97 10.72 2.60 -22.50
N GLY A 98 9.51 3.17 -22.65
CA GLY A 98 8.46 2.67 -23.54
C GLY A 98 7.46 1.76 -22.83
N PRO A 99 6.38 1.33 -23.52
CA PRO A 99 5.33 0.51 -22.92
C PRO A 99 5.93 -0.78 -22.35
N PRO A 100 5.84 -1.01 -21.02
CA PRO A 100 6.37 -2.23 -20.45
C PRO A 100 5.57 -3.43 -20.95
N LYS A 101 6.19 -4.61 -21.05
CA LYS A 101 5.48 -5.89 -21.15
C LYS A 101 4.89 -6.20 -19.79
N VAL A 102 3.84 -5.48 -19.41
CA VAL A 102 3.29 -5.50 -18.06
C VAL A 102 2.56 -6.81 -17.80
N TRP A 103 3.03 -7.56 -16.81
CA TRP A 103 2.26 -8.62 -16.15
C TRP A 103 1.64 -8.06 -14.87
N ILE A 104 0.38 -8.41 -14.61
CA ILE A 104 -0.35 -8.02 -13.38
C ILE A 104 0.46 -8.43 -12.13
N GLU A 105 1.06 -9.62 -12.19
CA GLU A 105 1.90 -10.18 -11.13
C GLU A 105 3.14 -9.34 -10.83
N GLU A 106 3.76 -8.72 -11.83
CA GLU A 106 4.96 -7.91 -11.63
C GLU A 106 4.62 -6.63 -10.85
N ILE A 107 3.51 -5.98 -11.18
CA ILE A 107 3.04 -4.78 -10.46
C ILE A 107 2.71 -5.12 -9.02
N GLU A 108 1.98 -6.22 -8.80
CA GLU A 108 1.68 -6.69 -7.45
C GLU A 108 2.95 -7.00 -6.67
N ASN A 109 3.93 -7.65 -7.29
CA ASN A 109 5.22 -7.95 -6.66
C ASN A 109 6.00 -6.66 -6.34
N LYS A 110 5.99 -5.66 -7.22
CA LYS A 110 6.59 -4.34 -6.96
C LYS A 110 5.92 -3.66 -5.75
N PHE A 111 4.59 -3.66 -5.68
CA PHE A 111 3.86 -3.11 -4.54
C PHE A 111 4.18 -3.86 -3.24
N ARG A 112 4.12 -5.19 -3.26
CA ARG A 112 4.46 -6.05 -2.12
C ARG A 112 5.89 -5.80 -1.64
N PHE A 113 6.82 -5.66 -2.58
CA PHE A 113 8.21 -5.35 -2.27
C PHE A 113 8.33 -3.99 -1.56
N VAL A 114 7.70 -2.94 -2.08
CA VAL A 114 7.74 -1.60 -1.46
C VAL A 114 7.19 -1.62 -0.03
N ILE A 115 6.03 -2.25 0.19
CA ILE A 115 5.45 -2.37 1.54
C ILE A 115 6.35 -3.21 2.46
N LYS A 116 6.92 -4.32 1.97
CA LYS A 116 7.86 -5.13 2.73
C LYS A 116 9.11 -4.33 3.13
N GLN A 117 9.65 -3.49 2.24
CA GLN A 117 10.78 -2.63 2.54
C GLN A 117 10.45 -1.61 3.65
N ARG A 118 9.24 -1.02 3.64
CA ARG A 118 8.80 -0.14 4.74
C ARG A 118 8.73 -0.85 6.08
N LEU A 119 8.19 -2.06 6.10
CA LEU A 119 8.20 -2.92 7.28
C LEU A 119 9.64 -3.22 7.76
N GLN A 120 10.58 -3.50 6.85
CA GLN A 120 11.98 -3.75 7.20
C GLN A 120 12.64 -2.54 7.84
N ILE A 121 12.48 -1.37 7.22
CA ILE A 121 13.03 -0.10 7.74
C ILE A 121 12.49 0.16 9.15
N ASP A 122 11.18 0.00 9.35
CA ASP A 122 10.56 0.21 10.66
C ASP A 122 11.09 -0.74 11.72
N ARG A 123 11.29 -2.01 11.37
CA ARG A 123 11.87 -3.00 12.28
C ARG A 123 13.30 -2.66 12.66
N VAL A 124 14.13 -2.25 11.70
CA VAL A 124 15.51 -1.81 11.97
C VAL A 124 15.51 -0.59 12.87
N LEU A 125 14.66 0.40 12.60
CA LEU A 125 14.58 1.63 13.40
C LEU A 125 14.03 1.40 14.81
N ALA A 126 13.17 0.38 15.00
CA ALA A 126 12.64 0.01 16.32
C ALA A 126 13.65 -0.78 17.16
N ASN A 127 14.46 -1.64 16.53
CA ASN A 127 15.48 -2.44 17.22
C ASN A 127 16.82 -1.72 17.39
N ARG A 128 16.99 -0.53 16.80
CA ARG A 128 18.22 0.25 16.91
C ARG A 128 18.42 0.73 18.36
N PRO A 129 19.58 0.48 18.99
CA PRO A 129 19.87 1.02 20.31
C PRO A 129 19.84 2.55 20.27
N ARG A 130 19.33 3.17 21.34
CA ARG A 130 19.19 4.62 21.50
C ARG A 130 20.57 5.29 21.68
N LYS A 131 21.42 5.20 20.67
CA LYS A 131 22.75 5.81 20.62
C LYS A 131 22.75 6.91 19.56
N GLY A 132 22.96 8.15 20.00
CA GLY A 132 23.06 9.34 19.13
C GLY A 132 21.80 10.22 19.10
N LYS A 133 21.79 11.19 18.17
CA LYS A 133 20.75 12.24 18.05
C LYS A 133 19.47 11.77 17.33
N CYS A 134 19.48 10.62 16.67
CA CYS A 134 18.30 10.11 15.97
C CYS A 134 17.48 9.23 16.93
N PRO A 135 16.26 9.64 17.32
CA PRO A 135 15.42 8.82 18.20
C PRO A 135 15.04 7.52 17.49
N ALA A 136 15.08 6.41 18.24
CA ALA A 136 14.56 5.13 17.79
C ALA A 136 13.04 5.21 17.59
N LEU A 137 12.51 4.47 16.61
CA LEU A 137 11.07 4.39 16.40
C LEU A 137 10.45 3.58 17.55
N PRO A 138 9.39 4.06 18.23
CA PRO A 138 8.82 3.31 19.34
C PRO A 138 8.29 1.94 18.90
N SER A 139 8.76 0.86 19.52
CA SER A 139 8.33 -0.52 19.17
C SER A 139 6.81 -0.66 19.22
N LYS A 140 6.17 -0.06 20.23
CA LYS A 140 4.70 -0.01 20.36
C LYS A 140 4.02 0.53 19.10
N LEU A 141 4.53 1.62 18.52
CA LEU A 141 3.97 2.21 17.30
C LEU A 141 4.12 1.29 16.09
N VAL A 142 5.23 0.56 16.00
CA VAL A 142 5.47 -0.39 14.89
C VAL A 142 4.55 -1.60 15.01
N LEU A 143 4.40 -2.16 16.21
CA LEU A 143 3.43 -3.23 16.49
C LEU A 143 2.00 -2.76 16.17
N GLU A 144 1.63 -1.57 16.67
CA GLU A 144 0.33 -0.97 16.38
C GLU A 144 0.11 -0.74 14.89
N THR A 145 1.15 -0.44 14.09
CA THR A 145 1.02 -0.22 12.64
C THR A 145 0.82 -1.55 11.89
N TRP A 146 1.67 -2.55 12.15
CA TRP A 146 1.84 -3.71 11.28
C TRP A 146 1.19 -5.00 11.79
N SER A 147 0.95 -5.17 13.10
CA SER A 147 0.52 -6.47 13.63
C SER A 147 -0.78 -6.98 12.99
N LYS A 148 -1.79 -6.13 12.83
CA LYS A 148 -3.08 -6.53 12.24
C LYS A 148 -2.98 -7.01 10.78
N ILE A 149 -2.06 -6.44 10.00
CA ILE A 149 -1.88 -6.84 8.60
C ILE A 149 -0.94 -8.04 8.43
N LEU A 150 -0.23 -8.42 9.51
CA LEU A 150 0.65 -9.59 9.56
C LEU A 150 -0.02 -10.80 10.20
N ASP A 151 -1.05 -10.58 11.03
CA ASP A 151 -1.76 -11.63 11.75
C ASP A 151 -2.85 -12.27 10.88
N HIS A 152 -2.42 -13.12 9.93
CA HIS A 152 -3.27 -13.88 9.00
C HIS A 152 -3.91 -15.11 9.68
N GLY A 153 -4.35 -14.99 10.93
CA GLY A 153 -4.88 -16.12 11.72
C GLY A 153 -3.83 -17.14 12.16
N GLN A 154 -2.53 -16.77 12.14
CA GLN A 154 -1.42 -17.64 12.56
C GLN A 154 -0.90 -17.33 13.97
N SER A 155 -1.60 -16.50 14.74
CA SER A 155 -1.22 -16.12 16.11
C SER A 155 0.17 -15.49 16.13
N LEU A 156 0.26 -14.26 15.59
CA LEU A 156 1.51 -13.50 15.60
C LEU A 156 1.95 -13.22 17.04
N PRO A 157 3.22 -13.50 17.42
CA PRO A 157 3.73 -13.20 18.75
C PRO A 157 3.60 -11.71 19.09
N ALA A 158 3.26 -11.41 20.34
CA ALA A 158 3.02 -10.02 20.79
C ALA A 158 4.21 -9.09 20.53
N ASP A 159 5.44 -9.59 20.62
CA ASP A 159 6.69 -8.86 20.31
C ASP A 159 7.44 -9.48 19.13
N TRP A 160 6.74 -9.70 18.01
CA TRP A 160 7.31 -10.26 16.77
C TRP A 160 8.50 -9.46 16.20
N LEU A 161 8.72 -8.22 16.65
CA LEU A 161 9.85 -7.38 16.23
C LEU A 161 11.22 -7.97 16.58
N ARG A 162 11.28 -8.74 17.68
CA ARG A 162 12.50 -9.41 18.14
C ARG A 162 12.67 -10.80 17.56
N GLU A 163 11.67 -11.32 16.84
CA GLU A 163 11.71 -12.67 16.30
C GLU A 163 12.31 -12.72 14.90
N PRO A 164 13.41 -13.48 14.68
CA PRO A 164 14.04 -13.59 13.36
C PRO A 164 13.15 -14.26 12.31
N ARG A 165 12.22 -15.14 12.72
CA ARG A 165 11.43 -16.02 11.83
C ARG A 165 10.28 -15.30 11.12
N VAL A 166 9.79 -14.20 11.68
CA VAL A 166 8.66 -13.41 11.13
C VAL A 166 9.03 -12.73 9.79
N LEU A 167 10.32 -12.75 9.43
CA LEU A 167 10.86 -12.18 8.19
C LEU A 167 10.84 -13.10 6.97
N VAL A 168 10.84 -14.41 7.19
CA VAL A 168 11.22 -15.39 6.15
C VAL A 168 10.02 -16.20 5.64
N GLY A 169 8.96 -16.33 6.46
CA GLY A 169 7.79 -17.16 6.13
C GLY A 169 6.54 -16.40 5.66
N THR A 170 6.58 -15.06 5.58
CA THR A 170 5.35 -14.29 5.50
C THR A 170 4.72 -14.36 4.10
N ARG A 171 3.67 -15.18 3.99
CA ARG A 171 2.47 -14.89 3.19
C ARG A 171 1.82 -13.57 3.68
N ALA A 172 2.60 -12.48 3.80
CA ALA A 172 2.24 -11.18 4.41
C ALA A 172 1.10 -10.43 3.70
N PHE A 173 0.48 -11.07 2.74
CA PHE A 173 -0.47 -10.49 1.83
C PHE A 173 -1.46 -11.61 1.51
N PRO A 174 -2.75 -11.31 1.45
CA PRO A 174 -3.76 -12.30 1.14
C PRO A 174 -3.41 -13.05 -0.16
N PRO A 175 -3.83 -14.33 -0.27
CA PRO A 175 -3.73 -15.08 -1.52
C PRO A 175 -4.38 -14.26 -2.63
N ARG A 176 -3.82 -14.37 -3.84
CA ARG A 176 -4.25 -13.61 -5.03
C ARG A 176 -5.78 -13.62 -5.12
N THR A 177 -6.42 -12.48 -4.85
CA THR A 177 -7.83 -12.31 -5.20
C THR A 177 -7.87 -12.05 -6.70
N PRO A 178 -8.47 -12.94 -7.52
CA PRO A 178 -8.68 -12.59 -8.92
C PRO A 178 -9.51 -11.31 -8.95
N TYR A 179 -9.02 -10.31 -9.69
CA TYR A 179 -9.75 -9.10 -9.99
C TYR A 179 -11.11 -9.51 -10.57
N ARG A 180 -12.18 -9.41 -9.78
CA ARG A 180 -13.54 -9.66 -10.23
C ARG A 180 -13.96 -8.39 -10.99
N GLN A 181 -14.04 -8.50 -12.32
CA GLN A 181 -14.73 -7.51 -13.13
C GLN A 181 -16.18 -7.48 -12.66
N ASP A 182 -16.52 -6.50 -11.82
CA ASP A 182 -17.90 -6.23 -11.48
C ASP A 182 -18.50 -5.53 -12.70
N ASN A 183 -19.07 -6.33 -13.61
CA ASN A 183 -19.86 -5.84 -14.73
C ASN A 183 -21.13 -5.20 -14.16
N SER A 184 -21.03 -3.93 -13.79
CA SER A 184 -22.18 -3.05 -13.70
C SER A 184 -22.58 -2.66 -15.12
N GLN A 185 -23.26 -3.57 -15.83
CA GLN A 185 -24.17 -3.14 -16.89
C GLN A 185 -25.43 -2.61 -16.25
N GLY A 186 -25.75 -1.37 -16.63
CA GLY A 186 -26.81 -0.57 -16.06
C GLY A 186 -28.19 -1.13 -16.35
N ILE A 187 -29.04 -0.90 -15.37
CA ILE A 187 -30.47 -0.77 -15.58
C ILE A 187 -30.68 0.56 -16.30
N GLY A 188 -31.30 0.50 -17.47
CA GLY A 188 -31.62 1.65 -18.33
C GLY A 188 -32.02 1.19 -19.71
#